data_AF-A0A1F6V6E7-F1
#
_entry.id   AF-A0A1F6V6E7-F1
#
_cell.length_a   1.000
_cell.length_b   1.000
_cell.length_c   1.000
_cell.angle_alpha   90.00
_cell.angle_beta   90.00
_cell.angle_gamma   90.00
#
_symmetry.space_group_name_H-M   'P 1'
#
loop_
_entity.id
_entity.type
_entity.pdbx_description
1 polymer ?
#
loop_
_entity_poly.entity_id
_entity_poly.type
_entity_poly.pdbx_seq_one_letter_code
_entity_poly.pdbx_strand_id
1 'polypeptide(L)'
;MTESLSSNIAARIATLCELGRKTKFPGTLGSFLSLIFSFLSYHFLNKTIYGIFFLVFLALGFWAIRETQKGGGESDYSWIVIDEWIGMWFVGFFLFELSSILNFTLTGQILIAILGFIIFRIIDILKLISPIGTIDKVWVQTPTLIILDDLIAGCYSYAILMLVFGFYNIHYIYFSFMFLLPAMIANMTPVLLRGMKKFGKPINEEIFGLNKTWRGLAGGIIVGTFSYYILANKGFFEEMQNTSYVILVGFLFSFGALAGDLIKSYFKRRVEKKEGESWIPWDQLDYILGVIILTYPVFHYSLGQVVLMLVIGGTMSAFAHRFAHLTRMINTKW
;
A
#
# COMPACT_ATOMS: atom_id res chain seq x y z
N MET A 1 -26.38 -23.91 -15.62
CA MET A 1 -25.22 -24.79 -15.91
C MET A 1 -23.91 -24.00 -16.06
N THR A 2 -23.93 -22.81 -16.67
CA THR A 2 -22.77 -21.91 -16.75
C THR A 2 -22.36 -21.30 -15.40
N GLU A 3 -23.31 -20.86 -14.58
CA GLU A 3 -23.02 -20.32 -13.22
C GLU A 3 -22.45 -21.38 -12.25
N SER A 4 -22.89 -22.64 -12.36
CA SER A 4 -22.32 -23.73 -11.56
C SER A 4 -20.90 -24.08 -11.99
N LEU A 5 -20.54 -23.88 -13.27
CA LEU A 5 -19.19 -24.14 -13.76
C LEU A 5 -18.23 -23.00 -13.38
N SER A 6 -18.65 -21.73 -13.51
CA SER A 6 -17.84 -20.57 -13.10
C SER A 6 -17.52 -20.61 -11.61
N SER A 7 -18.52 -20.92 -10.77
CA SER A 7 -18.34 -21.05 -9.34
C SER A 7 -17.35 -22.17 -8.96
N ASN A 8 -17.41 -23.31 -9.64
CA ASN A 8 -16.46 -24.41 -9.42
C ASN A 8 -15.02 -24.05 -9.82
N ILE A 9 -14.83 -23.36 -10.95
CA ILE A 9 -13.51 -22.89 -11.39
C ILE A 9 -12.96 -21.87 -10.40
N ALA A 10 -13.78 -20.89 -10.01
CA ALA A 10 -13.42 -19.86 -9.04
C ALA A 10 -13.01 -20.48 -7.70
N ALA A 11 -13.78 -21.45 -7.18
CA ALA A 11 -13.45 -22.15 -5.95
C ALA A 11 -12.11 -22.88 -6.04
N ARG A 12 -11.80 -23.50 -7.18
CA ARG A 12 -10.49 -24.14 -7.41
C ARG A 12 -9.36 -23.13 -7.47
N ILE A 13 -9.54 -21.98 -8.09
CA ILE A 13 -8.51 -20.93 -8.10
C ILE A 13 -8.29 -20.39 -6.67
N ALA A 14 -9.37 -20.02 -5.98
CA ALA A 14 -9.31 -19.47 -4.62
C ALA A 14 -8.64 -20.41 -3.61
N THR A 15 -8.81 -21.73 -3.77
CA THR A 15 -8.23 -22.76 -2.89
C THR A 15 -6.89 -23.33 -3.38
N LEU A 16 -6.33 -22.86 -4.50
CA LEU A 16 -5.20 -23.49 -5.20
C LEU A 16 -5.43 -24.99 -5.49
N CYS A 17 -6.44 -25.30 -6.30
CA CYS A 17 -6.85 -26.65 -6.68
C CYS A 17 -7.29 -27.53 -5.49
N GLU A 18 -8.18 -27.01 -4.64
CA GLU A 18 -8.73 -27.66 -3.42
C GLU A 18 -7.76 -27.84 -2.26
N LEU A 19 -6.52 -27.37 -2.40
CA LEU A 19 -5.49 -27.45 -1.38
C LEU A 19 -5.95 -26.81 -0.07
N GLY A 20 -6.50 -25.60 -0.15
CA GLY A 20 -7.00 -24.84 1.01
C GLY A 20 -8.09 -25.56 1.82
N ARG A 21 -8.82 -26.51 1.22
CA ARG A 21 -9.87 -27.29 1.90
C ARG A 21 -9.38 -28.60 2.51
N LYS A 22 -8.19 -29.07 2.13
CA LYS A 22 -7.69 -30.42 2.48
C LYS A 22 -6.64 -30.41 3.58
N THR A 23 -6.25 -29.24 4.09
CA THR A 23 -5.19 -29.09 5.09
C THR A 23 -5.68 -28.32 6.32
N LYS A 24 -5.00 -28.54 7.45
CA LYS A 24 -5.22 -27.78 8.69
C LYS A 24 -4.51 -26.42 8.70
N PHE A 25 -3.53 -26.23 7.83
CA PHE A 25 -2.72 -25.00 7.72
C PHE A 25 -2.71 -24.48 6.28
N PRO A 26 -3.88 -24.06 5.75
CA PRO A 26 -4.03 -23.70 4.34
C PRO A 26 -3.12 -22.54 3.91
N GLY A 27 -3.06 -21.46 4.69
CA GLY A 27 -2.21 -20.31 4.38
C GLY A 27 -0.71 -20.64 4.31
N THR A 28 -0.19 -21.40 5.28
CA THR A 28 1.21 -21.85 5.28
C THR A 28 1.54 -22.68 4.05
N LEU A 29 0.65 -23.58 3.64
CA LEU A 29 0.88 -24.43 2.47
C LEU A 29 0.80 -23.63 1.16
N GLY A 30 -0.14 -22.69 1.07
CA GLY A 30 -0.28 -21.78 -0.06
C GLY A 30 0.93 -20.89 -0.30
N SER A 31 1.34 -20.19 0.75
CA SER A 31 2.54 -19.35 0.73
C SER A 31 3.81 -20.17 0.49
N PHE A 32 3.92 -21.39 1.03
CA PHE A 32 5.06 -22.27 0.75
C PHE A 32 5.12 -22.72 -0.72
N LEU A 33 3.98 -23.08 -1.32
CA LEU A 33 3.94 -23.35 -2.76
C LEU A 33 4.29 -22.09 -3.57
N SER A 34 3.73 -20.94 -3.20
CA SER A 34 4.06 -19.67 -3.86
C SER A 34 5.55 -19.36 -3.79
N LEU A 35 6.21 -19.59 -2.65
CA LEU A 35 7.67 -19.49 -2.53
C LEU A 35 8.40 -20.35 -3.60
N ILE A 36 8.02 -21.62 -3.76
CA ILE A 36 8.66 -22.52 -4.73
C ILE A 36 8.45 -22.01 -6.15
N PHE A 37 7.21 -21.70 -6.53
CA PHE A 37 6.89 -21.25 -7.89
C PHE A 37 7.44 -19.86 -8.20
N SER A 38 7.43 -18.96 -7.23
CA SER A 38 8.07 -17.64 -7.29
C SER A 38 9.58 -17.79 -7.51
N PHE A 39 10.25 -18.63 -6.72
CA PHE A 39 11.69 -18.85 -6.82
C PHE A 39 12.09 -19.46 -8.18
N LEU A 40 11.34 -20.45 -8.66
CA LEU A 40 11.53 -21.02 -10.00
C LEU A 40 11.31 -19.97 -11.08
N SER A 41 10.24 -19.17 -10.96
CA SER A 41 9.94 -18.09 -11.91
C SER A 41 11.04 -17.03 -11.93
N TYR A 42 11.61 -16.68 -10.79
CA TYR A 42 12.76 -15.78 -10.69
C TYR A 42 13.99 -16.33 -11.44
N HIS A 43 14.23 -17.64 -11.40
CA HIS A 43 15.39 -18.25 -12.06
C HIS A 43 15.21 -18.38 -13.59
N PHE A 44 13.99 -18.66 -14.05
CA PHE A 44 13.72 -18.98 -15.46
C PHE A 44 13.11 -17.81 -16.26
N LEU A 45 12.55 -16.80 -15.60
CA LEU A 45 11.84 -15.70 -16.24
C LEU A 45 12.48 -14.35 -15.89
N ASN A 46 12.32 -13.37 -16.79
CA ASN A 46 12.75 -12.00 -16.49
C ASN A 46 11.77 -11.29 -15.55
N LYS A 47 12.23 -10.20 -14.94
CA LYS A 47 11.44 -9.37 -13.99
C LYS A 47 10.10 -8.91 -14.58
N THR A 48 10.05 -8.63 -15.89
CA THR A 48 8.82 -8.18 -16.57
C THR A 48 7.77 -9.29 -16.61
N ILE A 49 8.13 -10.49 -17.06
CA ILE A 49 7.20 -11.64 -17.12
C ILE A 49 6.77 -12.04 -15.70
N TYR A 50 7.71 -12.04 -14.75
CA TYR A 50 7.40 -12.28 -13.34
C TYR A 50 6.34 -11.29 -12.81
N GLY A 51 6.46 -10.01 -13.19
CA GLY A 51 5.48 -8.99 -12.85
C GLY A 51 4.13 -9.15 -13.56
N ILE A 52 4.12 -9.61 -14.82
CA ILE A 52 2.87 -9.96 -15.52
C ILE A 52 2.15 -11.09 -14.79
N PHE A 53 2.86 -12.14 -14.35
CA PHE A 53 2.26 -13.21 -13.55
C PHE A 53 1.67 -12.70 -12.25
N PHE A 54 2.37 -11.82 -11.54
CA PHE A 54 1.82 -11.18 -10.35
C PHE A 54 0.50 -10.44 -10.64
N LEU A 55 0.43 -9.65 -11.72
CA LEU A 55 -0.79 -8.95 -12.12
C LEU A 55 -1.92 -9.91 -12.52
N VAL A 56 -1.59 -11.01 -13.20
CA VAL A 56 -2.55 -12.06 -13.55
C VAL A 56 -3.09 -12.73 -12.29
N PHE A 57 -2.23 -13.08 -11.32
CA PHE A 57 -2.68 -13.66 -10.05
C PHE A 57 -3.56 -12.70 -9.25
N LEU A 58 -3.23 -11.41 -9.22
CA LEU A 58 -4.10 -10.39 -8.62
C LEU A 58 -5.48 -10.36 -9.28
N ALA A 59 -5.54 -10.30 -10.61
CA ALA A 59 -6.80 -10.25 -11.35
C ALA A 59 -7.64 -11.52 -11.18
N LEU A 60 -6.98 -12.69 -11.28
CA LEU A 60 -7.62 -13.99 -11.10
C LEU A 60 -8.06 -14.21 -9.66
N GLY A 61 -7.24 -13.86 -8.68
CA GLY A 61 -7.56 -13.95 -7.26
C GLY A 61 -8.77 -13.08 -6.92
N PHE A 62 -8.78 -11.82 -7.35
CA PHE A 62 -9.92 -10.93 -7.13
C PHE A 62 -11.20 -11.48 -7.76
N TRP A 63 -11.13 -11.92 -9.02
CA TRP A 63 -12.27 -12.53 -9.70
C TRP A 63 -12.75 -13.80 -9.00
N ALA A 64 -11.84 -14.70 -8.63
CA ALA A 64 -12.15 -15.97 -8.00
C ALA A 64 -12.82 -15.77 -6.65
N ILE A 65 -12.26 -14.94 -5.77
CA ILE A 65 -12.84 -14.64 -4.46
C ILE A 65 -14.23 -14.01 -4.64
N ARG A 66 -14.37 -13.01 -5.52
CA ARG A 66 -15.66 -12.36 -5.81
C ARG A 66 -16.72 -13.36 -6.28
N GLU A 67 -16.36 -14.27 -7.18
CA GLU A 67 -17.29 -15.26 -7.73
C GLU A 67 -17.67 -16.30 -6.67
N THR A 68 -16.74 -16.73 -5.81
CA THR A 68 -17.05 -17.64 -4.70
C THR A 68 -17.98 -17.02 -3.66
N GLN A 69 -17.86 -15.73 -3.40
CA GLN A 69 -18.70 -15.03 -2.41
C GLN A 69 -20.15 -14.80 -2.88
N LYS A 70 -20.42 -14.79 -4.19
CA LYS A 70 -21.80 -14.65 -4.72
C LYS A 70 -22.72 -15.82 -4.32
N GLY A 71 -22.16 -16.99 -4.04
CA GLY A 71 -22.91 -18.21 -3.69
C GLY A 71 -23.44 -18.27 -2.25
N GLY A 72 -23.06 -17.31 -1.39
CA GLY A 72 -23.62 -17.13 -0.06
C GLY A 72 -22.70 -17.49 1.12
N GLY A 73 -22.64 -16.58 2.10
CA GLY A 73 -22.93 -16.88 3.51
C GLY A 73 -21.81 -17.35 4.44
N GLU A 74 -20.66 -17.81 3.97
CA GLU A 74 -19.58 -18.18 4.89
C GLU A 74 -18.90 -16.94 5.47
N SER A 75 -18.86 -16.84 6.80
CA SER A 75 -18.05 -15.84 7.50
C SER A 75 -16.59 -16.29 7.64
N ASP A 76 -16.32 -17.59 7.42
CA ASP A 76 -15.00 -18.20 7.53
C ASP A 76 -14.39 -18.40 6.14
N TYR A 77 -13.45 -17.52 5.80
CA TYR A 77 -12.72 -17.55 4.54
C TYR A 77 -11.33 -18.19 4.68
N SER A 78 -11.05 -18.92 5.76
CA SER A 78 -9.74 -19.53 6.03
C SER A 78 -9.27 -20.53 4.97
N TRP A 79 -10.17 -21.02 4.12
CA TRP A 79 -9.87 -21.91 3.00
C TRP A 79 -9.43 -21.18 1.72
N ILE A 80 -9.56 -19.84 1.67
CA ILE A 80 -9.00 -19.02 0.60
C ILE A 80 -7.49 -18.93 0.82
N VAL A 81 -6.73 -19.19 -0.24
CA VAL A 81 -5.27 -19.33 -0.21
C VAL A 81 -4.61 -18.58 -1.37
N ILE A 82 -5.40 -18.04 -2.30
CA ILE A 82 -4.87 -17.29 -3.45
C ILE A 82 -4.31 -15.93 -3.05
N ASP A 83 -4.86 -15.31 -2.00
CA ASP A 83 -4.31 -14.16 -1.29
C ASP A 83 -2.90 -14.44 -0.76
N GLU A 84 -2.72 -15.58 -0.11
CA GLU A 84 -1.44 -16.01 0.47
C GLU A 84 -0.39 -16.23 -0.61
N TRP A 85 -0.85 -16.77 -1.74
CA TRP A 85 -0.03 -16.91 -2.93
C TRP A 85 0.43 -15.55 -3.47
N ILE A 86 -0.50 -14.60 -3.60
CA ILE A 86 -0.22 -13.25 -4.12
C ILE A 86 0.75 -12.51 -3.20
N GLY A 87 0.51 -12.51 -1.89
CA GLY A 87 1.36 -11.86 -0.90
C GLY A 87 2.79 -12.39 -0.92
N MET A 88 2.95 -13.72 -0.89
CA MET A 88 4.28 -14.35 -0.95
C MET A 88 4.98 -14.15 -2.31
N TRP A 89 4.23 -14.15 -3.42
CA TRP A 89 4.77 -13.86 -4.74
C TRP A 89 5.33 -12.43 -4.80
N PHE A 90 4.67 -11.49 -4.13
CA PHE A 90 5.15 -10.12 -4.03
C PHE A 90 6.50 -10.05 -3.30
N VAL A 91 6.67 -10.79 -2.20
CA VAL A 91 7.95 -10.87 -1.47
C VAL A 91 9.09 -11.34 -2.38
N GLY A 92 8.81 -12.27 -3.30
CA GLY A 92 9.78 -12.79 -4.26
C GLY A 92 10.41 -11.73 -5.18
N PHE A 93 9.77 -10.57 -5.39
CA PHE A 93 10.40 -9.47 -6.15
C PHE A 93 11.73 -9.01 -5.54
N PHE A 94 11.91 -9.18 -4.23
CA PHE A 94 13.15 -8.82 -3.53
C PHE A 94 14.38 -9.51 -4.12
N LEU A 95 14.24 -10.75 -4.63
CA LEU A 95 15.34 -11.48 -5.23
C LEU A 95 15.89 -10.77 -6.49
N PHE A 96 15.03 -10.13 -7.28
CA PHE A 96 15.47 -9.34 -8.44
C PHE A 96 16.28 -8.11 -8.03
N GLU A 97 15.84 -7.36 -7.02
CA GLU A 97 16.60 -6.21 -6.51
C GLU A 97 17.98 -6.64 -6.00
N LEU A 98 18.01 -7.73 -5.24
CA LEU A 98 19.23 -8.26 -4.67
C LEU A 98 20.23 -8.75 -5.72
N SER A 99 19.75 -9.49 -6.71
CA SER A 99 20.57 -10.00 -7.80
C SER A 99 21.22 -8.90 -8.65
N SER A 100 20.61 -7.71 -8.68
CA SER A 100 21.14 -6.58 -9.45
C SER A 100 22.37 -5.92 -8.82
N ILE A 101 22.64 -6.20 -7.54
CA ILE A 101 23.68 -5.52 -6.75
C ILE A 101 24.72 -6.50 -6.22
N LEU A 102 24.30 -7.71 -5.86
CA LEU A 102 25.14 -8.70 -5.20
C LEU A 102 25.12 -10.02 -5.97
N ASN A 103 26.31 -10.55 -6.24
CA ASN A 103 26.47 -11.89 -6.83
C ASN A 103 26.28 -12.96 -5.75
N PHE A 104 25.03 -13.41 -5.57
CA PHE A 104 24.72 -14.51 -4.66
C PHE A 104 24.88 -15.87 -5.31
N THR A 105 25.41 -16.82 -4.55
CA THR A 105 25.32 -18.24 -4.87
C THR A 105 23.86 -18.70 -4.85
N LEU A 106 23.55 -19.80 -5.56
CA LEU A 106 22.21 -20.40 -5.53
C LEU A 106 21.75 -20.69 -4.09
N THR A 107 22.64 -21.19 -3.24
CA THR A 107 22.38 -21.42 -1.82
C THR A 107 21.96 -20.14 -1.11
N GLY A 108 22.64 -19.02 -1.37
CA GLY A 108 22.27 -17.72 -0.80
C GLY A 108 20.87 -17.27 -1.23
N GLN A 109 20.54 -17.42 -2.52
CA GLN A 109 19.21 -17.06 -3.04
C GLN A 109 18.10 -17.89 -2.40
N ILE A 110 18.30 -19.20 -2.21
CA ILE A 110 17.36 -20.10 -1.54
C ILE A 110 17.15 -19.67 -0.07
N LEU A 111 18.24 -19.42 0.66
CA LEU A 111 18.16 -19.00 2.07
C LEU A 111 17.40 -17.69 2.23
N ILE A 112 17.57 -16.76 1.29
CA ILE A 112 16.87 -15.46 1.30
C ILE A 112 15.40 -15.61 0.97
N ALA A 113 15.05 -16.47 0.00
CA ALA A 113 13.67 -16.77 -0.32
C ALA A 113 12.95 -17.42 0.88
N ILE A 114 13.61 -18.35 1.59
CA ILE A 114 13.11 -18.95 2.83
C ILE A 114 12.98 -17.90 3.94
N LEU A 115 13.96 -17.01 4.12
CA LEU A 115 13.89 -15.92 5.09
C LEU A 115 12.70 -15.00 4.80
N GLY A 116 12.48 -14.64 3.53
CA GLY A 116 11.33 -13.86 3.10
C GLY A 116 10.00 -14.54 3.43
N PHE A 117 9.89 -15.85 3.20
CA PHE A 117 8.73 -16.65 3.60
C PHE A 117 8.51 -16.63 5.12
N ILE A 118 9.56 -16.83 5.92
CA ILE A 118 9.46 -16.80 7.38
C ILE A 118 8.97 -15.44 7.86
N ILE A 119 9.56 -14.34 7.36
CA ILE A 119 9.17 -12.98 7.74
C ILE A 119 7.72 -12.71 7.32
N PHE A 120 7.32 -13.10 6.11
CA PHE A 120 5.95 -13.00 5.62
C PHE A 120 4.96 -13.70 6.55
N ARG A 121 5.22 -14.97 6.89
CA ARG A 121 4.35 -15.72 7.80
C ARG A 121 4.28 -15.13 9.20
N ILE A 122 5.39 -14.61 9.73
CA ILE A 122 5.37 -13.97 11.04
C ILE A 122 4.45 -12.74 11.02
N ILE A 123 4.54 -11.91 9.97
CA ILE A 123 3.73 -10.69 9.87
C ILE A 123 2.26 -11.02 9.66
N ASP A 124 1.97 -11.94 8.73
CA ASP A 124 0.60 -12.36 8.41
C ASP A 124 -0.07 -13.09 9.60
N ILE A 125 0.63 -13.96 10.32
CA ILE A 125 0.02 -14.66 11.47
C ILE A 125 -0.15 -13.73 12.67
N LEU A 126 0.84 -12.88 12.96
CA LEU A 126 0.80 -12.06 14.16
C LEU A 126 -0.09 -10.80 13.99
N LYS A 127 -0.20 -10.26 12.77
CA LYS A 127 -0.98 -9.05 12.42
C LYS A 127 -0.83 -7.88 13.40
N LEU A 128 0.36 -7.74 14.01
CA LEU A 128 0.62 -6.75 15.07
C LEU A 128 0.74 -5.31 14.55
N ILE A 129 0.98 -5.16 13.25
CA ILE A 129 1.23 -3.87 12.59
C ILE A 129 -0.09 -3.35 12.01
N SER A 130 -0.48 -2.12 12.35
CA SER A 130 -1.60 -1.45 11.68
C SER A 130 -1.10 -0.94 10.32
N PRO A 131 -1.79 -1.23 9.20
CA PRO A 131 -3.23 -1.51 9.07
C PRO A 131 -3.70 -2.98 9.11
N ILE A 132 -2.80 -3.97 9.01
CA ILE A 132 -3.11 -5.42 8.89
C ILE A 132 -4.09 -5.87 9.99
N GLY A 133 -3.73 -5.70 11.27
CA GLY A 133 -4.59 -6.11 12.38
C GLY A 133 -5.88 -5.31 12.56
N THR A 134 -6.10 -4.24 11.79
CA THR A 134 -7.38 -3.52 11.76
C THR A 134 -8.28 -3.99 10.62
N ILE A 135 -7.69 -4.39 9.49
CA ILE A 135 -8.40 -5.02 8.36
C ILE A 135 -8.95 -6.38 8.79
N ASP A 136 -8.16 -7.17 9.50
CA ASP A 136 -8.55 -8.50 10.01
C ASP A 136 -9.79 -8.46 10.92
N LYS A 137 -9.99 -7.36 11.66
CA LYS A 137 -11.14 -7.17 12.55
C LYS A 137 -12.44 -6.81 11.83
N VAL A 138 -12.40 -6.56 10.52
CA VAL A 138 -13.60 -6.25 9.75
C VAL A 138 -14.43 -7.53 9.57
N TRP A 139 -15.66 -7.51 10.08
CA TRP A 139 -16.52 -8.71 10.08
C TRP A 139 -16.92 -9.17 8.67
N VAL A 140 -17.10 -8.23 7.74
CA VAL A 140 -17.43 -8.53 6.33
C VAL A 140 -16.19 -8.34 5.47
N GLN A 141 -15.55 -9.45 5.14
CA GLN A 141 -14.36 -9.46 4.29
C GLN A 141 -14.73 -9.42 2.81
N THR A 142 -14.38 -8.32 2.14
CA THR A 142 -14.55 -8.18 0.69
C THR A 142 -13.33 -8.77 -0.04
N PRO A 143 -13.43 -9.13 -1.34
CA PRO A 143 -12.30 -9.68 -2.09
C PRO A 143 -11.07 -8.77 -2.05
N THR A 144 -11.30 -7.46 -2.06
CA THR A 144 -10.24 -6.45 -1.94
C THR A 144 -9.54 -6.53 -0.59
N LEU A 145 -10.29 -6.65 0.52
CA LEU A 145 -9.69 -6.67 1.86
C LEU A 145 -8.88 -7.94 2.10
N ILE A 146 -9.38 -9.08 1.64
CA ILE A 146 -8.70 -10.39 1.76
C ILE A 146 -7.32 -10.34 1.08
N ILE A 147 -7.28 -9.95 -0.20
CA ILE A 147 -6.00 -9.85 -0.94
C ILE A 147 -5.09 -8.76 -0.36
N LEU A 148 -5.67 -7.64 0.07
CA LEU A 148 -4.91 -6.50 0.56
C LEU A 148 -4.23 -6.77 1.90
N ASP A 149 -4.81 -7.61 2.76
CA ASP A 149 -4.21 -8.04 4.02
C ASP A 149 -2.83 -8.68 3.79
N ASP A 150 -2.79 -9.71 2.93
CA ASP A 150 -1.57 -10.43 2.57
C ASP A 150 -0.62 -9.61 1.71
N LEU A 151 -1.14 -8.75 0.83
CA LEU A 151 -0.29 -7.86 0.04
C LEU A 151 0.41 -6.82 0.91
N ILE A 152 -0.26 -6.27 1.92
CA ILE A 152 0.38 -5.39 2.91
C ILE A 152 1.43 -6.17 3.71
N ALA A 153 1.12 -7.38 4.17
CA ALA A 153 2.10 -8.24 4.83
C ALA A 153 3.34 -8.44 3.95
N GLY A 154 3.14 -8.74 2.67
CA GLY A 154 4.21 -8.86 1.66
C GLY A 154 5.04 -7.58 1.49
N CYS A 155 4.41 -6.40 1.50
CA CYS A 155 5.11 -5.12 1.44
C CYS A 155 5.99 -4.88 2.68
N TYR A 156 5.48 -5.19 3.88
CA TYR A 156 6.29 -5.11 5.10
C TYR A 156 7.44 -6.12 5.09
N SER A 157 7.21 -7.37 4.65
CA SER A 157 8.28 -8.37 4.54
C SER A 157 9.37 -7.93 3.58
N TYR A 158 8.98 -7.43 2.40
CA TYR A 158 9.90 -6.87 1.43
C TYR A 158 10.71 -5.72 2.04
N ALA A 159 10.06 -4.76 2.71
CA ALA A 159 10.74 -3.63 3.34
C ALA A 159 11.74 -4.10 4.42
N ILE A 160 11.36 -5.07 5.26
CA ILE A 160 12.25 -5.65 6.28
C ILE A 160 13.46 -6.32 5.64
N LEU A 161 13.27 -7.09 4.55
CA LEU A 161 14.39 -7.68 3.81
C LEU A 161 15.34 -6.61 3.27
N MET A 162 14.82 -5.53 2.70
CA MET A 162 15.64 -4.39 2.24
C MET A 162 16.47 -3.77 3.38
N LEU A 163 15.89 -3.67 4.59
CA LEU A 163 16.61 -3.18 5.78
C LEU A 163 17.70 -4.15 6.23
N VAL A 164 17.37 -5.44 6.36
CA VAL A 164 18.28 -6.49 6.85
C VAL A 164 19.51 -6.63 5.96
N PHE A 165 19.33 -6.55 4.64
CA PHE A 165 20.43 -6.64 3.67
C PHE A 165 21.11 -5.29 3.38
N GLY A 166 20.78 -4.24 4.14
CA GLY A 166 21.48 -2.96 4.10
C GLY A 166 21.19 -2.10 2.87
N PHE A 167 20.16 -2.41 2.08
CA PHE A 167 19.76 -1.56 0.95
C PHE A 167 19.32 -0.17 1.43
N TYR A 168 18.64 -0.13 2.58
CA TYR A 168 18.18 1.10 3.20
C TYR A 168 18.74 1.22 4.61
N ASN A 169 19.93 1.80 4.71
CA ASN A 169 20.47 2.21 6.01
C ASN A 169 19.61 3.34 6.63
N ILE A 170 19.91 3.72 7.87
CA ILE A 170 19.18 4.78 8.58
C ILE A 170 19.15 6.11 7.80
N HIS A 171 20.19 6.40 7.03
CA HIS A 171 20.26 7.56 6.16
C HIS A 171 19.22 7.48 5.03
N TYR A 172 19.07 6.35 4.34
CA TYR A 172 18.02 6.17 3.34
C TYR A 172 16.61 6.30 3.90
N ILE A 173 16.35 5.76 5.10
CA ILE A 173 15.05 5.90 5.77
C ILE A 173 14.78 7.38 6.06
N TYR A 174 15.77 8.08 6.61
CA TYR A 174 15.70 9.51 6.89
C TYR A 174 15.41 10.33 5.62
N PHE A 175 16.13 10.08 4.52
CA PHE A 175 15.89 10.74 3.25
C PHE A 175 14.51 10.43 2.66
N SER A 176 14.05 9.18 2.76
CA SER A 176 12.71 8.78 2.30
C SER A 176 11.61 9.49 3.08
N PHE A 177 11.81 9.66 4.39
CA PHE A 177 10.91 10.46 5.24
C PHE A 177 10.94 11.94 4.85
N MET A 178 12.13 12.55 4.70
CA MET A 178 12.28 13.93 4.26
C MET A 178 11.68 14.17 2.86
N PHE A 179 11.75 13.16 1.99
CA PHE A 179 11.15 13.18 0.65
C PHE A 179 9.63 13.22 0.70
N LEU A 180 9.01 12.45 1.58
CA LEU A 180 7.55 12.46 1.78
C LEU A 180 7.05 13.64 2.61
N LEU A 181 7.93 14.29 3.38
CA LEU A 181 7.55 15.32 4.35
C LEU A 181 6.70 16.46 3.75
N PRO A 182 7.00 17.02 2.56
CA PRO A 182 6.17 18.08 1.96
C PRO A 182 4.74 17.63 1.67
N ALA A 183 4.57 16.39 1.20
CA ALA A 183 3.26 15.79 0.96
C ALA A 183 2.50 15.53 2.26
N MET A 184 3.19 15.06 3.30
CA MET A 184 2.61 14.88 4.63
C MET A 184 2.12 16.22 5.21
N ILE A 185 2.94 17.27 5.09
CA ILE A 185 2.58 18.63 5.51
C ILE A 185 1.37 19.14 4.72
N ALA A 186 1.36 18.96 3.39
CA ALA A 186 0.23 19.34 2.55
C ALA A 186 -1.07 18.66 3.01
N ASN A 187 -1.02 17.35 3.27
CA ASN A 187 -2.18 16.55 3.70
C ASN A 187 -2.69 16.91 5.12
N MET A 188 -1.79 17.31 6.03
CA MET A 188 -2.16 17.74 7.38
C MET A 188 -2.72 19.17 7.44
N THR A 189 -2.32 20.03 6.50
CA THR A 189 -2.67 21.46 6.50
C THR A 189 -4.19 21.73 6.53
N PRO A 190 -5.07 21.05 5.75
CA PRO A 190 -6.51 21.22 5.84
C PRO A 190 -7.09 21.12 7.25
N VAL A 191 -6.55 20.22 8.08
CA VAL A 191 -6.99 20.01 9.47
C VAL A 191 -6.60 21.21 10.33
N LEU A 192 -5.38 21.72 10.17
CA LEU A 192 -4.86 22.87 10.93
C LEU A 192 -5.60 24.16 10.57
N LEU A 193 -6.02 24.32 9.31
CA LEU A 193 -6.75 25.51 8.85
C LEU A 193 -8.25 25.47 9.16
N ARG A 194 -8.77 24.41 9.82
CA ARG A 194 -10.21 24.21 10.04
C ARG A 194 -10.92 25.41 10.69
N GLY A 195 -10.24 26.15 11.56
CA GLY A 195 -10.79 27.32 12.27
C GLY A 195 -10.88 28.61 11.44
N MET A 196 -10.25 28.70 10.26
CA MET A 196 -10.22 29.94 9.47
C MET A 196 -11.48 30.10 8.62
N LYS A 197 -12.25 31.18 8.79
CA LYS A 197 -13.54 31.36 8.09
C LYS A 197 -13.42 31.54 6.56
N LYS A 198 -12.32 32.11 6.05
CA LYS A 198 -12.16 32.40 4.61
C LYS A 198 -12.01 31.12 3.80
N PHE A 199 -12.68 31.07 2.64
CA PHE A 199 -12.65 29.95 1.68
C PHE A 199 -13.06 28.57 2.25
N GLY A 200 -13.71 28.52 3.42
CA GLY A 200 -14.10 27.29 4.09
C GLY A 200 -15.28 26.54 3.43
N LYS A 201 -15.74 26.96 2.25
CA LYS A 201 -16.80 26.26 1.52
C LYS A 201 -16.29 24.90 1.02
N PRO A 202 -17.11 23.83 1.09
CA PRO A 202 -16.80 22.56 0.46
C PRO A 202 -16.56 22.73 -1.04
N ILE A 203 -15.66 21.91 -1.60
CA ILE A 203 -15.38 21.86 -3.04
C ILE A 203 -16.61 21.30 -3.75
N ASN A 204 -17.08 20.15 -3.28
CA ASN A 204 -18.35 19.53 -3.68
C ASN A 204 -18.77 18.53 -2.59
N GLU A 205 -19.92 18.77 -1.96
CA GLU A 205 -20.41 17.99 -0.82
C GLU A 205 -20.82 16.57 -1.22
N GLU A 206 -21.48 16.42 -2.37
CA GLU A 206 -21.97 15.13 -2.88
C GLU A 206 -20.83 14.21 -3.33
N ILE A 207 -19.80 14.80 -3.95
CA ILE A 207 -18.69 14.06 -4.53
C ILE A 207 -17.62 13.75 -3.46
N PHE A 208 -17.24 14.73 -2.64
CA PHE A 208 -16.07 14.63 -1.76
C PHE A 208 -16.38 14.70 -0.26
N GLY A 209 -17.57 15.19 0.14
CA GLY A 209 -17.93 15.45 1.55
C GLY A 209 -17.66 16.89 2.00
N LEU A 210 -18.15 17.25 3.19
CA LEU A 210 -18.15 18.63 3.71
C LEU A 210 -16.76 19.12 4.14
N ASN A 211 -15.88 18.23 4.59
CA ASN A 211 -14.56 18.59 5.09
C ASN A 211 -13.56 18.86 3.96
N LYS A 212 -13.88 18.51 2.71
CA LYS A 212 -13.04 18.80 1.54
C LYS A 212 -13.32 20.21 1.04
N THR A 213 -12.60 21.18 1.57
CA THR A 213 -12.86 22.62 1.37
C THR A 213 -11.82 23.28 0.47
N TRP A 214 -12.20 24.36 -0.22
CA TRP A 214 -11.29 25.16 -1.05
C TRP A 214 -10.12 25.73 -0.24
N ARG A 215 -10.38 26.18 1.00
CA ARG A 215 -9.36 26.60 1.96
C ARG A 215 -8.35 25.50 2.24
N GLY A 216 -8.84 24.28 2.50
CA GLY A 216 -7.97 23.14 2.77
C GLY A 216 -7.07 22.83 1.58
N LEU A 217 -7.65 22.75 0.38
CA LEU A 217 -6.92 22.49 -0.86
C LEU A 217 -5.88 23.57 -1.15
N ALA A 218 -6.28 24.84 -1.22
CA ALA A 218 -5.36 25.93 -1.52
C ALA A 218 -4.28 26.08 -0.45
N GLY A 219 -4.66 25.99 0.84
CA GLY A 219 -3.72 26.07 1.95
C GLY A 219 -2.70 24.94 1.93
N GLY A 220 -3.15 23.69 1.72
CA GLY A 220 -2.25 22.54 1.64
C GLY A 220 -1.29 22.61 0.46
N ILE A 221 -1.74 23.08 -0.72
CA ILE A 221 -0.86 23.29 -1.87
C ILE A 221 0.21 24.34 -1.53
N ILE A 222 -0.17 25.49 -0.97
CA ILE A 222 0.76 26.58 -0.67
C ILE A 222 1.78 26.14 0.39
N VAL A 223 1.32 25.61 1.52
CA VAL A 223 2.18 25.23 2.65
C VAL A 223 3.08 24.05 2.27
N GLY A 224 2.54 23.04 1.58
CA GLY A 224 3.33 21.92 1.06
C GLY A 224 4.40 22.36 0.07
N THR A 225 4.05 23.20 -0.92
CA THR A 225 5.00 23.69 -1.93
C THR A 225 6.10 24.52 -1.28
N PHE A 226 5.74 25.38 -0.33
CA PHE A 226 6.71 26.16 0.42
C PHE A 226 7.63 25.29 1.29
N SER A 227 7.10 24.22 1.90
CA SER A 227 7.92 23.26 2.66
C SER A 227 8.91 22.52 1.76
N TYR A 228 8.49 22.11 0.56
CA TYR A 228 9.38 21.53 -0.45
C TYR A 228 10.50 22.50 -0.83
N TYR A 229 10.14 23.75 -1.11
CA TYR A 229 11.10 24.81 -1.43
C TYR A 229 12.15 25.00 -0.31
N ILE A 230 11.72 25.00 0.96
CA ILE A 230 12.66 25.10 2.10
C ILE A 230 13.62 23.90 2.13
N LEU A 231 13.11 22.68 1.96
CA LEU A 231 13.94 21.47 1.97
C LEU A 231 14.93 21.46 0.81
N ALA A 232 14.50 21.84 -0.39
CA ALA A 232 15.35 21.96 -1.57
C ALA A 232 16.51 22.96 -1.34
N ASN A 233 16.21 24.14 -0.80
CA ASN A 233 17.25 25.14 -0.49
C ASN A 233 18.20 24.73 0.65
N LYS A 234 17.83 23.72 1.44
CA LYS A 234 18.70 23.12 2.46
C LYS A 234 19.54 21.94 1.94
N GLY A 235 19.43 21.62 0.64
CA GLY A 235 20.19 20.54 0.01
C GLY A 235 19.66 19.13 0.28
N PHE A 236 18.37 18.99 0.65
CA PHE A 236 17.75 17.66 0.84
C PHE A 236 17.43 16.93 -0.46
N PHE A 237 17.34 17.66 -1.56
CA PHE A 237 17.06 17.12 -2.89
C PHE A 237 18.25 17.41 -3.80
N GLU A 238 18.41 16.62 -4.86
CA GLU A 238 19.43 16.85 -5.89
C GLU A 238 19.36 18.30 -6.41
N GLU A 239 20.51 18.86 -6.82
CA GLU A 239 20.61 20.24 -7.30
C GLU A 239 19.57 20.50 -8.39
N MET A 240 18.55 21.28 -8.01
CA MET A 240 17.44 21.58 -8.88
C MET A 240 17.78 22.78 -9.76
N GLN A 241 17.54 22.64 -11.06
CA GLN A 241 18.00 23.55 -12.11
C GLN A 241 17.72 25.03 -11.83
N ASN A 242 16.52 25.35 -11.31
CA ASN A 242 16.13 26.71 -10.97
C ASN A 242 14.94 26.74 -9.98
N THR A 243 14.66 27.93 -9.43
CA THR A 243 13.55 28.17 -8.49
C THR A 243 12.18 27.78 -9.04
N SER A 244 11.91 28.04 -10.33
CA SER A 244 10.62 27.69 -10.95
C SER A 244 10.41 26.18 -10.98
N TYR A 245 11.46 25.41 -11.24
CA TYR A 245 11.43 23.95 -11.21
C TYR A 245 11.18 23.43 -9.79
N VAL A 246 11.86 23.98 -8.78
CA VAL A 246 11.62 23.63 -7.37
C VAL A 246 10.17 23.88 -6.96
N ILE A 247 9.60 25.03 -7.36
CA ILE A 247 8.20 25.36 -7.09
C ILE A 247 7.26 24.39 -7.81
N LEU A 248 7.53 24.07 -9.07
CA LEU A 248 6.73 23.10 -9.84
C LEU A 248 6.74 21.73 -9.15
N VAL A 249 7.91 21.21 -8.77
CA VAL A 249 8.01 19.92 -8.08
C VAL A 249 7.28 19.97 -6.73
N GLY A 250 7.49 21.03 -5.94
CA GLY A 250 6.76 21.21 -4.67
C GLY A 250 5.24 21.24 -4.86
N PHE A 251 4.77 21.86 -5.95
CA PHE A 251 3.36 21.83 -6.35
C PHE A 251 2.91 20.42 -6.69
N LEU A 252 3.67 19.65 -7.48
CA LEU A 252 3.32 18.27 -7.81
C LEU A 252 3.23 17.39 -6.56
N PHE A 253 4.15 17.51 -5.59
CA PHE A 253 4.03 16.79 -4.32
C PHE A 253 2.75 17.16 -3.56
N SER A 254 2.49 18.45 -3.42
CA SER A 254 1.40 18.94 -2.58
C SER A 254 0.03 18.70 -3.21
N PHE A 255 -0.09 18.98 -4.50
CA PHE A 255 -1.29 18.71 -5.27
C PHE A 255 -1.52 17.21 -5.41
N GLY A 256 -0.46 16.41 -5.63
CA GLY A 256 -0.55 14.95 -5.70
C GLY A 256 -1.11 14.36 -4.42
N ALA A 257 -0.59 14.78 -3.26
CA ALA A 257 -1.08 14.37 -1.96
C ALA A 257 -2.59 14.66 -1.77
N LEU A 258 -3.01 15.90 -2.06
CA LEU A 258 -4.39 16.35 -1.86
C LEU A 258 -5.34 15.77 -2.92
N ALA A 259 -4.88 15.59 -4.16
CA ALA A 259 -5.63 14.92 -5.21
C ALA A 259 -5.86 13.44 -4.87
N GLY A 260 -4.85 12.76 -4.33
CA GLY A 260 -4.98 11.39 -3.83
C GLY A 260 -6.08 11.28 -2.76
N ASP A 261 -6.06 12.16 -1.76
CA ASP A 261 -7.09 12.20 -0.70
C ASP A 261 -8.49 12.57 -1.24
N LEU A 262 -8.59 13.44 -2.24
CA LEU A 262 -9.86 13.74 -2.93
C LEU A 262 -10.38 12.52 -3.71
N ILE A 263 -9.53 11.83 -4.47
CA ILE A 263 -9.89 10.62 -5.23
C ILE A 263 -10.35 9.53 -4.27
N LYS A 264 -9.63 9.31 -3.16
CA LYS A 264 -10.08 8.38 -2.13
C LYS A 264 -11.41 8.82 -1.54
N SER A 265 -11.61 10.10 -1.25
CA SER A 265 -12.88 10.59 -0.68
C SER A 265 -14.04 10.37 -1.65
N TYR A 266 -13.82 10.54 -2.95
CA TYR A 266 -14.77 10.17 -4.00
C TYR A 266 -15.17 8.71 -3.89
N PHE A 267 -14.21 7.77 -3.94
CA PHE A 267 -14.50 6.33 -3.88
C PHE A 267 -15.13 5.93 -2.55
N LYS A 268 -14.73 6.58 -1.44
CA LYS A 268 -15.29 6.38 -0.11
C LYS A 268 -16.80 6.65 -0.08
N ARG A 269 -17.29 7.65 -0.84
CA ARG A 269 -18.74 7.90 -0.97
C ARG A 269 -19.46 6.80 -1.76
N ARG A 270 -18.81 6.17 -2.74
CA ARG A 270 -19.40 5.14 -3.61
C ARG A 270 -19.55 3.78 -2.92
N VAL A 271 -18.75 3.56 -1.87
CA VAL A 271 -18.93 2.43 -0.94
C VAL A 271 -19.76 2.82 0.29
N GLU A 272 -20.56 3.89 0.18
CA GLU A 272 -21.51 4.37 1.19
C GLU A 272 -20.92 4.73 2.57
N LYS A 273 -19.60 4.84 2.68
CA LYS A 273 -18.95 5.27 3.92
C LYS A 273 -19.22 6.75 4.15
N LYS A 274 -19.56 7.10 5.40
CA LYS A 274 -19.84 8.49 5.80
C LYS A 274 -18.58 9.29 6.01
N GLU A 275 -18.75 10.60 6.09
CA GLU A 275 -17.65 11.51 6.39
C GLU A 275 -17.09 11.27 7.79
N GLY A 276 -15.76 11.29 7.92
CA GLY A 276 -15.07 10.99 9.16
C GLY A 276 -15.04 9.50 9.53
N GLU A 277 -15.79 8.64 8.83
CA GLU A 277 -15.68 7.20 9.00
C GLU A 277 -14.31 6.71 8.52
N SER A 278 -13.69 5.74 9.18
CA SER A 278 -12.39 5.21 8.76
C SER A 278 -12.52 4.27 7.54
N TRP A 279 -11.56 4.33 6.62
CA TRP A 279 -11.42 3.47 5.45
C TRP A 279 -9.97 3.04 5.24
N ILE A 280 -9.53 2.19 6.16
CA ILE A 280 -8.21 1.58 6.18
C ILE A 280 -8.10 0.52 5.06
N PRO A 281 -6.94 0.38 4.40
CA PRO A 281 -5.71 1.16 4.55
C PRO A 281 -5.67 2.43 3.69
N TRP A 282 -6.73 2.69 2.92
CA TRP A 282 -6.76 3.76 1.92
C TRP A 282 -6.57 5.15 2.52
N ASP A 283 -7.10 5.39 3.73
CA ASP A 283 -6.88 6.64 4.47
C ASP A 283 -5.39 6.89 4.81
N GLN A 284 -4.53 5.86 4.78
CA GLN A 284 -3.10 5.98 5.05
C GLN A 284 -2.23 6.01 3.78
N LEU A 285 -2.73 5.50 2.65
CA LEU A 285 -1.95 5.31 1.41
C LEU A 285 -2.31 6.31 0.29
N ASP A 286 -3.52 6.85 0.31
CA ASP A 286 -4.07 7.77 -0.70
C ASP A 286 -3.13 8.89 -1.13
N TYR A 287 -2.59 9.65 -0.18
CA TYR A 287 -1.74 10.80 -0.46
C TYR A 287 -0.38 10.36 -1.04
N ILE A 288 0.14 9.21 -0.59
CA ILE A 288 1.41 8.65 -1.08
C ILE A 288 1.26 8.21 -2.52
N LEU A 289 0.16 7.50 -2.84
CA LEU A 289 -0.15 7.09 -4.20
C LEU A 289 -0.35 8.30 -5.12
N GLY A 290 -1.06 9.32 -4.64
CA GLY A 290 -1.27 10.56 -5.37
C GLY A 290 0.05 11.30 -5.68
N VAL A 291 0.98 11.35 -4.72
CA VAL A 291 2.34 11.86 -4.94
C VAL A 291 3.04 11.02 -6.00
N ILE A 292 3.20 9.72 -5.78
CA ILE A 292 3.94 8.81 -6.68
C ILE A 292 3.46 8.96 -8.13
N ILE A 293 2.14 8.94 -8.35
CA ILE A 293 1.55 9.06 -9.69
C ILE A 293 1.91 10.41 -10.32
N LEU A 294 1.73 11.51 -9.59
CA LEU A 294 1.87 12.84 -10.15
C LEU A 294 3.33 13.26 -10.33
N THR A 295 4.23 12.73 -9.50
CA THR A 295 5.66 13.03 -9.54
C THR A 295 6.45 12.02 -10.38
N TYR A 296 5.84 10.92 -10.84
CA TYR A 296 6.50 9.91 -11.69
C TYR A 296 7.22 10.45 -12.93
N PRO A 297 6.69 11.47 -13.66
CA PRO A 297 7.42 12.06 -14.80
C PRO A 297 8.73 12.74 -14.42
N VAL A 298 8.91 13.06 -13.14
CA VAL A 298 10.12 13.70 -12.59
C VAL A 298 11.00 12.68 -11.86
N PHE A 299 10.38 11.79 -11.08
CA PHE A 299 11.07 10.79 -10.27
C PHE A 299 10.68 9.39 -10.73
N HIS A 300 11.63 8.69 -11.34
CA HIS A 300 11.44 7.28 -11.71
C HIS A 300 11.71 6.39 -10.50
N TYR A 301 10.64 6.03 -9.80
CA TYR A 301 10.73 5.20 -8.59
C TYR A 301 11.01 3.73 -8.91
N SER A 302 11.98 3.12 -8.22
CA SER A 302 12.11 1.67 -8.18
C SER A 302 11.00 1.03 -7.35
N LEU A 303 10.74 -0.27 -7.53
CA LEU A 303 9.76 -0.99 -6.71
C LEU A 303 10.11 -0.89 -5.22
N GLY A 304 11.39 -0.99 -4.87
CA GLY A 304 11.84 -0.85 -3.48
C GLY A 304 11.55 0.53 -2.90
N GLN A 305 11.72 1.60 -3.67
CA GLN A 305 11.38 2.96 -3.23
C GLN A 305 9.88 3.12 -3.02
N VAL A 306 9.05 2.59 -3.94
CA VAL A 306 7.59 2.61 -3.80
C VAL A 306 7.15 1.87 -2.54
N VAL A 307 7.65 0.64 -2.32
CA VAL A 307 7.33 -0.15 -1.12
C VAL A 307 7.76 0.58 0.15
N LEU A 308 8.97 1.13 0.17
CA LEU A 308 9.48 1.87 1.33
C LEU A 308 8.64 3.11 1.62
N MET A 309 8.25 3.88 0.59
CA MET A 309 7.38 5.05 0.74
C MET A 309 6.00 4.67 1.29
N LEU A 310 5.39 3.59 0.80
CA LEU A 310 4.10 3.11 1.30
C LEU A 310 4.19 2.64 2.76
N VAL A 311 5.24 1.90 3.11
CA VAL A 311 5.47 1.40 4.47
C VAL A 311 5.75 2.56 5.44
N ILE A 312 6.70 3.44 5.14
CA ILE A 312 7.04 4.58 5.99
C ILE A 312 5.86 5.55 6.09
N GLY A 313 5.34 6.01 4.95
CA GLY A 313 4.27 7.00 4.92
C GLY A 313 2.97 6.47 5.52
N GLY A 314 2.62 5.21 5.27
CA GLY A 314 1.44 4.57 5.85
C GLY A 314 1.56 4.40 7.36
N THR A 315 2.71 3.93 7.85
CA THR A 315 2.97 3.78 9.29
C THR A 315 2.99 5.13 10.01
N MET A 316 3.60 6.16 9.41
CA MET A 316 3.62 7.52 9.96
C MET A 316 2.22 8.14 9.99
N SER A 317 1.42 7.94 8.93
CA SER A 317 0.03 8.40 8.90
C SER A 317 -0.80 7.74 10.00
N ALA A 318 -0.69 6.42 10.17
CA ALA A 318 -1.36 5.69 11.23
C ALA A 318 -0.97 6.20 12.64
N PHE A 319 0.31 6.51 12.86
CA PHE A 319 0.77 7.11 14.11
C PHE A 319 0.20 8.52 14.32
N ALA A 320 0.21 9.37 13.29
CA ALA A 320 -0.32 10.73 13.35
C ALA A 320 -1.83 10.75 13.66
N HIS A 321 -2.60 9.85 13.05
CA HIS A 321 -4.03 9.68 13.35
C HIS A 321 -4.26 9.27 14.80
N ARG A 322 -3.51 8.29 15.29
CA ARG A 322 -3.59 7.87 16.70
C ARG A 322 -3.24 9.01 17.65
N PHE A 323 -2.21 9.79 17.35
CA PHE A 323 -1.84 10.97 18.14
C PHE A 323 -2.93 12.03 18.13
N ALA A 324 -3.48 12.38 16.96
CA ALA A 324 -4.55 13.35 16.80
C ALA A 324 -5.84 12.93 17.55
N HIS A 325 -6.11 11.63 17.63
CA HIS A 325 -7.21 11.10 18.42
C HIS A 325 -6.98 11.28 19.94
N LEU A 326 -5.76 10.96 20.42
CA LEU A 326 -5.39 11.14 21.82
C LEU A 326 -5.45 12.61 22.26
N THR A 327 -5.13 13.53 21.36
CA THR A 327 -5.24 14.98 21.60
C THR A 327 -6.63 15.56 21.32
N ARG A 328 -7.62 14.73 20.95
CA ARG A 328 -9.00 15.12 20.62
C ARG A 328 -9.13 16.09 19.44
N MET A 329 -8.14 16.13 18.55
CA MET A 329 -8.23 16.87 17.28
C MET A 329 -9.17 16.17 16.29
N ILE A 330 -9.27 14.83 16.38
CA ILE A 330 -10.16 13.99 15.58
C ILE A 330 -10.92 13.01 16.48
N ASN A 331 -12.12 12.63 16.03
CA ASN A 331 -13.00 11.73 16.80
C ASN A 331 -12.71 10.24 16.53
N THR A 332 -11.97 9.92 15.47
CA THR A 332 -11.64 8.54 15.07
C THR A 332 -10.19 8.20 15.35
N LYS A 333 -9.94 6.94 15.71
CA LYS A 333 -8.60 6.45 16.08
C LYS A 333 -7.68 6.20 14.88
N TRP A 334 -8.26 6.01 13.69
CA TRP A 334 -7.58 5.55 12.49
C TRP A 334 -8.01 6.29 11.25
#